data_AF-A0A645IJ65-F1
#
_entry.id   AF-A0A645IJ65-F1
#
_cell.length_a   1.000
_cell.length_b   1.000
_cell.length_c   1.000
_cell.angle_alpha   90.00
_cell.angle_beta   90.00
_cell.angle_gamma   90.00
#
_symmetry.space_group_name_H-M   'P 1'
#
loop_
_entity.id
_entity.type
_entity.pdbx_description
1 polymer ?
#
loop_
_entity_poly.entity_id
_entity_poly.type
_entity_poly.pdbx_seq_one_letter_code
_entity_poly.pdbx_strand_id
1 'polypeptide(L)'
;MYLIFLLFLALYFFADHFTIARFGKDAAKNLGLPFEAVLFIGTLFVSLTVAVILSTVGNLPFLGVIIPNLVSLRFGDNIRNTHGKVALFGAVFLLLCDIFSRAVIPPYEIPVETVLGVFGGGLFLWLLLKGGRTA
;
A
#
# COMPACT_ATOMS: atom_id res chain seq x y z
N MET A 1 16.19 -7.15 -5.65
CA MET A 1 15.90 -5.82 -6.23
C MET A 1 15.49 -5.87 -7.71
N TYR A 2 16.29 -6.46 -8.63
CA TYR A 2 15.91 -6.53 -10.06
C TYR A 2 14.56 -7.22 -10.34
N LEU A 3 14.22 -8.24 -9.56
CA LEU A 3 12.94 -8.95 -9.65
C LEU A 3 11.73 -8.03 -9.37
N ILE A 4 11.88 -7.08 -8.44
CA ILE A 4 10.81 -6.12 -8.09
C ILE A 4 10.55 -5.19 -9.26
N PHE A 5 11.60 -4.70 -9.92
CA PHE A 5 11.47 -3.83 -11.08
C PHE A 5 10.76 -4.53 -12.25
N LEU A 6 11.13 -5.79 -12.52
CA LEU A 6 10.50 -6.61 -13.56
C LEU A 6 9.02 -6.87 -13.27
N LEU A 7 8.69 -7.16 -12.01
CA LEU A 7 7.32 -7.44 -11.59
C LEU A 7 6.44 -6.17 -11.56
N PHE A 8 7.02 -5.04 -11.20
CA PHE A 8 6.36 -3.73 -11.27
C PHE A 8 6.05 -3.33 -12.72
N LEU A 9 6.98 -3.60 -13.64
CA LEU A 9 6.77 -3.39 -15.08
C LEU A 9 5.66 -4.30 -15.62
N ALA A 10 5.63 -5.57 -15.22
CA ALA A 10 4.57 -6.51 -15.59
C ALA A 10 3.19 -6.06 -15.08
N LEU A 11 3.12 -5.58 -13.82
CA LEU A 11 1.90 -5.01 -13.24
C LEU A 11 1.44 -3.73 -13.96
N TYR A 12 2.38 -2.89 -14.39
CA TYR A 12 2.07 -1.68 -15.15
C TYR A 12 1.37 -2.00 -16.46
N PHE A 13 1.83 -3.01 -17.20
CA PHE A 13 1.17 -3.47 -18.43
C PHE A 13 -0.23 -4.07 -18.18
N PHE A 14 -0.46 -4.68 -17.02
CA PHE A 14 -1.77 -5.24 -16.65
C PHE A 14 -2.72 -4.22 -16.01
N ALA A 15 -2.26 -2.99 -15.72
CA ALA A 15 -2.99 -1.99 -14.94
C ALA A 15 -4.35 -1.61 -15.55
N ASP A 16 -4.48 -1.64 -16.88
CA ASP A 16 -5.73 -1.33 -17.58
C ASP A 16 -6.83 -2.37 -17.28
N HIS A 17 -6.47 -3.65 -17.18
CA HIS A 17 -7.42 -4.72 -16.85
C HIS A 17 -7.92 -4.64 -15.40
N PHE A 18 -7.05 -4.22 -14.47
CA PHE A 18 -7.43 -3.96 -13.08
C PHE A 18 -8.32 -2.71 -12.94
N THR A 19 -8.12 -1.72 -13.80
CA THR A 19 -8.95 -0.50 -13.82
C THR A 19 -10.37 -0.83 -14.23
N ILE A 20 -10.58 -1.74 -15.18
CA ILE A 20 -11.92 -2.20 -15.58
C ILE A 20 -12.57 -3.05 -14.48
N ALA A 21 -11.81 -3.91 -13.81
CA ALA A 21 -12.31 -4.69 -12.68
C ALA A 21 -12.82 -3.82 -11.50
N ARG A 22 -12.30 -2.60 -11.35
CA ARG A 22 -12.77 -1.62 -10.33
C ARG A 22 -14.18 -1.09 -10.57
N PHE A 23 -14.69 -1.14 -11.81
CA PHE A 23 -16.05 -0.69 -12.14
C PHE A 23 -17.13 -1.74 -11.83
N GLY A 24 -16.75 -2.89 -11.29
CA GLY A 24 -17.66 -3.94 -10.83
C GLY A 24 -17.74 -5.15 -11.77
N LYS A 25 -18.21 -6.27 -11.20
CA LYS A 25 -18.37 -7.56 -11.90
C LYS A 25 -19.23 -7.44 -13.16
N ASP A 26 -20.31 -6.68 -13.07
CA ASP A 26 -21.30 -6.56 -14.13
C ASP A 26 -20.78 -5.71 -15.30
N ALA A 27 -20.03 -4.64 -15.02
CA ALA A 27 -19.37 -3.83 -16.05
C ALA A 27 -18.31 -4.64 -16.81
N ALA A 28 -17.49 -5.42 -16.10
CA ALA A 28 -16.45 -6.24 -16.72
C ALA A 28 -17.02 -7.40 -17.55
N LYS A 29 -18.07 -8.08 -17.07
CA LYS A 29 -18.74 -9.15 -17.83
C LYS A 29 -19.44 -8.62 -19.08
N ASN A 30 -20.07 -7.44 -19.02
CA ASN A 30 -20.73 -6.83 -20.18
C ASN A 30 -19.75 -6.41 -21.29
N LEU A 31 -18.47 -6.20 -20.98
CA LEU A 31 -17.42 -5.96 -21.97
C LEU A 31 -16.74 -7.23 -22.48
N GLY A 32 -17.20 -8.42 -22.08
CA GLY A 32 -16.61 -9.70 -22.51
C GLY A 32 -15.29 -10.06 -21.81
N LEU A 33 -14.91 -9.36 -20.74
CA LEU A 33 -13.72 -9.67 -19.96
C LEU A 33 -13.99 -10.85 -19.01
N PRO A 34 -13.13 -11.88 -18.98
CA PRO A 34 -13.22 -12.95 -18.01
C PRO A 34 -12.83 -12.43 -16.62
N PHE A 35 -13.79 -11.85 -15.90
CA PHE A 35 -13.60 -11.18 -14.61
C PHE A 35 -12.85 -12.04 -13.58
N GLU A 36 -13.17 -13.34 -13.49
CA GLU A 36 -12.51 -14.25 -12.54
C GLU A 36 -11.05 -14.49 -12.90
N ALA A 37 -10.72 -14.63 -14.19
CA ALA A 37 -9.35 -14.81 -14.63
C ALA A 37 -8.51 -13.54 -14.37
N VAL A 38 -9.08 -12.35 -14.60
CA VAL A 38 -8.41 -11.07 -14.32
C VAL A 38 -8.14 -10.91 -12.82
N LEU A 39 -9.11 -11.23 -11.96
CA LEU A 39 -8.89 -11.19 -10.51
C LEU A 39 -7.86 -12.21 -10.03
N PHE A 40 -7.88 -13.43 -10.58
CA PHE A 40 -6.94 -14.49 -10.21
C PHE A 40 -5.50 -14.10 -10.60
N ILE A 41 -5.29 -13.78 -11.87
CA ILE A 41 -3.98 -13.33 -12.38
C ILE A 41 -3.52 -12.09 -11.60
N GLY A 42 -4.45 -11.18 -11.34
CA GLY A 42 -4.14 -9.94 -10.68
C GLY A 42 -3.71 -10.11 -9.22
N THR A 43 -4.45 -10.91 -8.47
CA THR A 43 -4.10 -11.26 -7.09
C THR A 43 -2.79 -12.04 -7.03
N LEU A 44 -2.53 -12.90 -8.02
CA LEU A 44 -1.28 -13.66 -8.14
C LEU A 44 -0.08 -12.72 -8.34
N PHE A 45 -0.16 -11.73 -9.22
CA PHE A 45 0.93 -10.76 -9.38
C PHE A 45 1.13 -9.89 -8.13
N VAL A 46 0.04 -9.43 -7.50
CA VAL A 46 0.12 -8.63 -6.27
C VAL A 46 0.73 -9.44 -5.13
N SER A 47 0.29 -10.68 -4.92
CA SER A 47 0.81 -11.53 -3.86
C SER A 47 2.29 -11.85 -4.06
N LEU A 48 2.71 -12.14 -5.30
CA LEU A 48 4.11 -12.37 -5.63
C LEU A 48 4.96 -11.12 -5.36
N THR A 49 4.43 -9.94 -5.70
CA THR A 49 5.11 -8.66 -5.49
C THR A 49 5.29 -8.38 -4.00
N VAL A 50 4.22 -8.54 -3.22
CA VAL A 50 4.27 -8.35 -1.78
C VAL A 50 5.20 -9.37 -1.12
N ALA A 51 5.17 -10.63 -1.54
CA ALA A 51 6.04 -11.67 -1.00
C ALA A 51 7.53 -11.36 -1.21
N VAL A 52 7.92 -10.91 -2.41
CA VAL A 52 9.30 -10.54 -2.71
C VAL A 52 9.74 -9.31 -1.89
N ILE A 53 8.86 -8.33 -1.71
CA ILE A 53 9.14 -7.15 -0.89
C ILE A 53 9.34 -7.56 0.58
N LEU A 54 8.39 -8.27 1.17
CA LEU A 54 8.43 -8.69 2.57
C LEU A 54 9.60 -9.64 2.87
N SER A 55 9.99 -10.48 1.91
CA SER A 55 11.17 -11.35 2.05
C SER A 55 12.49 -10.57 2.09
N THR A 56 12.54 -9.34 1.58
CA THR A 56 13.78 -8.53 1.53
C THR A 56 13.84 -7.48 2.63
N VAL A 57 12.71 -6.84 2.94
CA VAL A 57 12.65 -5.72 3.89
C VAL A 57 12.15 -6.17 5.28
N GLY A 58 11.44 -7.29 5.36
CA GLY A 58 10.71 -7.68 6.56
C GLY A 58 9.27 -7.18 6.55
N ASN A 59 8.60 -7.33 7.69
CA ASN A 59 7.19 -6.99 7.83
C ASN A 59 7.02 -5.52 8.17
N LEU A 60 6.34 -4.75 7.31
CA LEU A 60 6.04 -3.34 7.52
C LEU A 60 4.57 -3.19 7.97
N PRO A 61 4.27 -3.28 9.28
CA PRO A 61 2.90 -3.29 9.75
C PRO A 61 2.22 -1.94 9.50
N PHE A 62 0.91 -1.98 9.24
CA PHE A 62 0.01 -0.83 9.09
C PHE A 62 0.28 0.13 7.92
N LEU A 63 1.45 0.12 7.29
CA LEU A 63 1.80 1.05 6.21
C LEU A 63 0.75 1.05 5.07
N GLY A 64 0.35 -0.14 4.62
CA GLY A 64 -0.59 -0.32 3.53
C GLY A 64 -2.03 0.14 3.84
N VAL A 65 -2.36 0.39 5.11
CA VAL A 65 -3.69 0.85 5.53
C VAL A 65 -3.65 2.32 5.90
N ILE A 66 -2.63 2.76 6.65
CA ILE A 66 -2.54 4.12 7.19
C ILE A 66 -2.34 5.14 6.08
N ILE A 67 -1.36 4.92 5.21
CA ILE A 67 -0.98 5.89 4.19
C ILE A 67 -2.15 6.19 3.23
N PRO A 68 -2.81 5.19 2.60
CA PRO A 68 -3.94 5.48 1.73
C PRO A 68 -5.09 6.18 2.48
N ASN A 69 -5.43 5.74 3.70
CA ASN A 69 -6.49 6.38 4.48
C ASN A 69 -6.16 7.82 4.88
N LEU A 70 -4.90 8.11 5.22
CA LEU A 70 -4.46 9.46 5.55
C LEU A 70 -4.52 10.38 4.32
N VAL A 71 -4.11 9.89 3.16
CA VAL A 71 -4.17 10.67 1.92
C VAL A 71 -5.62 10.86 1.46
N SER A 72 -6.47 9.83 1.55
CA SER A 72 -7.92 9.94 1.30
C SER A 72 -8.59 10.98 2.21
N LEU A 73 -8.25 11.00 3.50
CA LEU A 73 -8.80 11.98 4.45
C LEU A 73 -8.40 13.43 4.11
N ARG A 74 -7.24 13.64 3.47
CA ARG A 74 -6.69 14.98 3.16
C ARG A 74 -7.00 15.46 1.75
N PHE A 75 -7.04 14.56 0.77
CA PHE A 75 -7.18 14.88 -0.65
C PHE A 75 -8.46 14.33 -1.29
N GLY A 76 -9.27 13.59 -0.53
CA GLY A 76 -10.47 12.90 -1.00
C GLY A 76 -10.18 11.59 -1.74
N ASP A 77 -11.24 10.86 -2.08
CA ASP A 77 -11.18 9.50 -2.65
C ASP A 77 -10.96 9.45 -4.17
N ASN A 78 -10.31 10.49 -4.73
CA ASN A 78 -9.99 10.52 -6.16
C ASN A 78 -8.77 9.67 -6.46
N ILE A 79 -9.00 8.36 -6.60
CA ILE A 79 -7.95 7.34 -6.75
C ILE A 79 -6.94 7.70 -7.86
N ARG A 80 -7.40 8.23 -9.00
CA ARG A 80 -6.53 8.65 -10.12
C ARG A 80 -5.50 9.72 -9.77
N ASN A 81 -5.81 10.64 -8.85
CA ASN A 81 -4.91 11.69 -8.39
C ASN A 81 -4.18 11.30 -7.08
N THR A 82 -4.70 10.30 -6.38
CA THR A 82 -4.25 9.91 -5.04
C THR A 82 -3.11 8.88 -5.10
N HIS A 83 -3.00 8.05 -6.14
CA HIS A 83 -1.95 7.03 -6.25
C HIS A 83 -0.52 7.56 -6.07
N GLY A 84 -0.15 8.64 -6.78
CA GLY A 84 1.19 9.23 -6.66
C GLY A 84 1.46 9.85 -5.29
N LYS A 85 0.42 10.46 -4.70
CA LYS A 85 0.52 11.05 -3.35
C LYS A 85 0.68 9.97 -2.29
N VAL A 86 -0.05 8.86 -2.40
CA VAL A 86 0.08 7.70 -1.50
C VAL A 86 1.50 7.14 -1.53
N ALA A 87 2.08 6.95 -2.73
CA ALA A 87 3.46 6.50 -2.86
C ALA A 87 4.45 7.48 -2.19
N LEU A 88 4.28 8.78 -2.44
CA LEU A 88 5.16 9.82 -1.86
C LEU A 88 5.05 9.89 -0.33
N PHE A 89 3.83 9.97 0.20
CA PHE A 89 3.59 10.02 1.65
C PHE A 89 4.10 8.75 2.34
N GLY A 90 3.92 7.58 1.73
CA GLY A 90 4.42 6.31 2.25
C GLY A 90 5.95 6.27 2.29
N ALA A 91 6.62 6.71 1.23
CA ALA A 91 8.08 6.76 1.15
C ALA A 91 8.67 7.73 2.20
N VAL A 92 8.10 8.93 2.33
CA VAL A 92 8.54 9.92 3.33
C VAL A 92 8.31 9.40 4.75
N PHE A 93 7.16 8.80 5.02
CA PHE A 93 6.87 8.23 6.34
C PHE A 93 7.84 7.10 6.71
N LEU A 94 8.09 6.16 5.78
CA LEU A 94 9.07 5.09 5.99
C LEU A 94 10.47 5.62 6.25
N LEU A 95 10.92 6.61 5.47
CA LEU A 95 12.24 7.23 5.67
C LEU A 95 12.37 7.89 7.04
N LEU A 96 11.33 8.60 7.50
CA LEU A 96 11.33 9.19 8.84
C LEU A 96 11.40 8.11 9.93
N CYS A 97 10.66 7.02 9.77
CA CYS A 97 10.73 5.89 10.68
C CYS A 97 12.12 5.23 10.69
N ASP A 98 12.76 5.04 9.53
CA ASP A 98 14.11 4.47 9.44
C ASP A 98 15.17 5.35 10.12
N ILE A 99 15.13 6.67 9.86
CA ILE A 99 16.03 7.63 10.50
C ILE A 99 15.82 7.63 12.02
N PHE A 100 14.56 7.63 12.48
CA PHE A 100 14.25 7.59 13.91
C PHE A 100 14.75 6.29 14.55
N SER A 101 14.56 5.16 13.87
CA SER A 101 15.05 3.84 14.34
C SER A 101 16.55 3.83 14.63
N ARG A 102 17.33 4.52 13.78
CA ARG A 102 18.79 4.64 13.93
C ARG A 102 19.21 5.71 14.94
N ALA A 103 18.39 6.74 15.15
CA ALA A 103 18.74 7.89 16.00
C ALA A 103 18.48 7.68 17.50
N VAL A 104 17.57 6.77 17.89
CA VAL A 104 17.06 6.70 19.27
C VAL A 104 18.04 6.08 20.26
N ILE A 105 18.79 5.02 19.91
CA ILE A 105 19.74 4.35 20.83
C ILE A 105 21.06 4.02 20.12
N PRO A 106 21.96 4.96 19.86
CA PRO A 106 23.31 4.59 19.46
C PRO A 106 24.00 3.79 20.59
N PRO A 107 24.64 2.61 20.36
CA PRO A 107 24.98 1.94 19.08
C PRO A 107 24.03 0.80 18.66
N TYR A 108 22.86 0.66 19.29
CA TYR A 108 21.86 -0.37 19.00
C TYR A 108 20.82 0.10 17.98
N GLU A 109 20.74 -0.57 16.84
CA GLU A 109 19.71 -0.29 15.84
C GLU A 109 18.41 -0.99 16.23
N ILE A 110 17.37 -0.21 16.50
CA ILE A 110 16.02 -0.75 16.70
C ILE A 110 15.49 -1.20 15.33
N PRO A 111 14.77 -2.33 15.23
CA PRO A 111 14.08 -2.69 14.01
C PRO A 111 13.07 -1.61 13.61
N VAL A 112 13.16 -1.16 12.36
CA VAL A 112 12.24 -0.14 11.81
C VAL A 112 10.77 -0.58 11.92
N GLU A 113 10.52 -1.89 11.89
CA GLU A 113 9.21 -2.51 12.06
C GLU A 113 8.57 -2.16 13.40
N THR A 114 9.35 -2.12 14.49
CA THR A 114 8.89 -1.79 15.84
C THR A 114 8.48 -0.32 15.91
N VAL A 115 9.30 0.56 15.33
CA VAL A 115 9.01 2.00 15.24
C VAL A 115 7.72 2.20 14.42
N LEU A 116 7.62 1.58 13.25
CA LEU A 116 6.40 1.59 12.45
C LEU A 116 5.19 1.02 13.19
N GLY A 117 5.36 -0.04 13.97
CA GLY A 117 4.28 -0.64 14.75
C GLY A 117 3.72 0.33 15.80
N VAL A 118 4.59 1.02 16.53
CA VAL A 118 4.18 1.99 17.56
C VAL A 118 3.56 3.24 16.93
N PHE A 119 4.29 3.89 16.01
CA PHE A 119 3.81 5.12 15.37
C PHE A 119 2.59 4.85 14.48
N GLY A 120 2.66 3.79 13.68
CA GLY A 120 1.57 3.37 12.81
C GLY A 120 0.34 2.95 13.61
N GLY A 121 0.50 2.11 14.63
CA GLY A 121 -0.61 1.73 15.52
C GLY A 121 -1.28 2.95 16.16
N GLY A 122 -0.51 3.91 16.65
CA GLY A 122 -1.03 5.18 17.18
C GLY A 122 -1.81 5.98 16.13
N LEU A 123 -1.27 6.12 14.92
CA LEU A 123 -1.93 6.83 13.82
C LEU A 123 -3.21 6.12 13.38
N PHE A 124 -3.20 4.79 13.33
CA PHE A 124 -4.35 3.97 12.96
C PHE A 124 -5.49 4.13 13.97
N LEU A 125 -5.18 4.06 15.27
CA LEU A 125 -6.15 4.33 16.33
C LEU A 125 -6.74 5.74 16.22
N TRP A 126 -5.88 6.75 15.96
CA TRP A 126 -6.35 8.12 15.76
C TRP A 126 -7.29 8.25 14.55
N LEU A 127 -6.97 7.62 13.43
CA LEU A 127 -7.83 7.59 12.24
C LEU A 127 -9.18 6.93 12.54
N LEU A 128 -9.18 5.81 13.26
CA LEU A 128 -10.39 5.08 13.66
C LEU A 128 -11.29 5.92 14.56
N LEU A 129 -10.72 6.54 15.60
CA LEU A 129 -11.45 7.40 16.54
C LEU A 129 -12.00 8.67 15.88
N LYS A 130 -11.31 9.19 14.87
CA LYS A 130 -11.77 10.35 14.11
C LYS A 130 -12.89 9.99 13.12
N GLY A 131 -12.78 8.87 12.43
CA GLY A 131 -13.78 8.39 11.45
C GLY A 131 -15.10 7.96 12.08
N GLY A 132 -15.09 7.51 13.34
CA GLY A 132 -16.30 7.14 14.09
C GLY A 132 -17.21 8.29 14.52
N ARG A 133 -16.88 9.56 14.23
CA ARG A 133 -17.68 10.74 14.62
C ARG A 133 -18.70 11.19 13.57
N THR A 134 -18.95 10.38 12.54
CA THR A 134 -19.95 10.64 11.48
C THR A 134 -20.84 9.43 11.20
N ALA A 135 -21.27 8.73 12.25
CA ALA A 135 -22.40 7.80 12.20
C ALA A 135 -23.50 8.31 13.13
#